data_AF-A0A2V7LCT7-F1
#
_entry.id   AF-A0A2V7LCT7-F1
#
_cell.length_a   1.000
_cell.length_b   1.000
_cell.length_c   1.000
_cell.angle_alpha   90.00
_cell.angle_beta   90.00
_cell.angle_gamma   90.00
#
_symmetry.space_group_name_H-M   'P 1'
#
loop_
_entity.id
_entity.type
_entity.pdbx_description
1 polymer ?
#
loop_
_entity_poly.entity_id
_entity_poly.type
_entity_poly.pdbx_seq_one_letter_code
_entity_poly.pdbx_strand_id
1 'polypeptide(L)'
;MSASCLNAARRQTFIARRVVGPSDHRLPCVRRPGPHAWRRRIAHCLKPRLGPAAKAASPPVHGQSPSREFTRAQPHDSVPGRTETMTSHQPRARYSHHAELLGAPESRHLMPMSAIVPRYTAEEIRRFPDDRVRYEVIRGDLFVTPAPGTAHQRAVLELAGRLQGYLETHSIGEALPAPFEVEFTEDSAVQPDVIVLLESQHRRLTAERLYGPPALVIEIVSYSSKRTDRLQKRRLYLEEGVPEYWVVDLEARHVERWRPGDEASDVVRDELVWHPDARTPPLTIDLPQLFTRVWR
;
A
#
# COMPACT_ATOMS: atom_id res chain seq x y z
N MET A 1 -67.75 37.13 22.11
CA MET A 1 -68.52 36.12 21.34
C MET A 1 -67.78 34.78 21.48
N SER A 2 -68.44 33.83 22.16
CA SER A 2 -68.30 32.36 22.27
C SER A 2 -67.00 31.64 21.87
N ALA A 3 -66.31 30.91 22.76
CA ALA A 3 -66.52 29.51 23.25
C ALA A 3 -65.85 28.46 22.32
N SER A 4 -64.84 27.67 22.72
CA SER A 4 -64.72 26.58 23.73
C SER A 4 -65.18 25.19 23.24
N CYS A 5 -64.43 24.16 23.70
CA CYS A 5 -64.69 22.70 23.74
C CYS A 5 -64.32 21.89 22.47
N LEU A 6 -63.49 20.82 22.46
CA LEU A 6 -63.14 19.73 23.41
C LEU A 6 -64.27 18.69 23.59
N ASN A 7 -64.06 17.48 23.03
CA ASN A 7 -64.63 16.18 23.43
C ASN A 7 -64.13 15.09 22.46
N ALA A 8 -64.12 13.78 22.73
CA ALA A 8 -63.98 12.92 23.91
C ALA A 8 -64.31 11.50 23.42
N ALA A 9 -63.52 10.53 23.90
CA ALA A 9 -63.67 9.07 23.88
C ALA A 9 -65.08 8.41 23.77
N ARG A 10 -65.12 7.19 23.18
CA ARG A 10 -65.51 5.87 23.78
C ARG A 10 -65.88 4.85 22.67
N ARG A 11 -65.24 3.67 22.59
CA ARG A 11 -65.53 2.35 23.24
C ARG A 11 -66.88 1.70 22.86
N GLN A 12 -66.83 0.47 22.32
CA GLN A 12 -67.44 -0.80 22.85
C GLN A 12 -67.34 -1.92 21.78
N THR A 13 -66.64 -3.06 21.99
CA THR A 13 -66.95 -4.37 22.65
C THR A 13 -67.92 -5.32 21.95
N PHE A 14 -67.63 -6.64 22.09
CA PHE A 14 -68.42 -7.90 21.95
C PHE A 14 -67.98 -8.84 20.78
N ILE A 15 -67.85 -10.18 20.84
CA ILE A 15 -68.05 -11.31 21.80
C ILE A 15 -67.09 -12.48 21.41
N ALA A 16 -66.71 -13.31 22.38
CA ALA A 16 -65.90 -14.53 22.26
C ALA A 16 -66.70 -15.84 22.06
N ARG A 17 -66.09 -16.90 21.50
CA ARG A 17 -66.23 -18.30 21.98
C ARG A 17 -65.14 -19.25 21.42
N ARG A 18 -64.66 -20.14 22.31
CA ARG A 18 -63.59 -21.18 22.21
C ARG A 18 -64.04 -22.47 21.50
N VAL A 19 -63.09 -23.23 20.92
CA VAL A 19 -62.86 -24.71 21.07
C VAL A 19 -61.37 -25.04 20.75
N VAL A 20 -60.51 -25.37 21.74
CA VAL A 20 -59.79 -26.66 22.06
C VAL A 20 -58.67 -27.13 21.09
N GLY A 21 -57.46 -27.41 21.64
CA GLY A 21 -56.16 -27.73 20.98
C GLY A 21 -55.96 -29.18 20.46
N PRO A 22 -54.74 -29.78 20.37
CA PRO A 22 -53.49 -29.51 21.14
C PRO A 22 -52.14 -29.52 20.34
N SER A 23 -51.05 -29.34 21.10
CA SER A 23 -49.70 -29.95 20.95
C SER A 23 -48.51 -29.03 20.62
N ASP A 24 -47.80 -28.77 21.72
CA ASP A 24 -46.39 -28.42 21.96
C ASP A 24 -45.38 -28.67 20.83
N HIS A 25 -44.62 -27.63 20.47
CA HIS A 25 -43.18 -27.72 20.19
C HIS A 25 -42.55 -26.33 20.37
N ARG A 26 -41.86 -26.16 21.51
CA ARG A 26 -40.92 -25.05 21.75
C ARG A 26 -39.74 -25.17 20.81
N LEU A 27 -39.40 -24.09 20.10
CA LEU A 27 -38.05 -23.84 19.57
C LEU A 27 -37.57 -22.44 19.98
N PRO A 28 -36.26 -22.28 20.24
CA PRO A 28 -35.76 -21.26 21.17
C PRO A 28 -35.39 -19.93 20.51
N CYS A 29 -35.47 -18.89 21.33
CA CYS A 29 -35.01 -17.54 21.10
C CYS A 29 -33.52 -17.49 20.74
N VAL A 30 -33.18 -17.09 19.51
CA VAL A 30 -31.79 -16.85 19.08
C VAL A 30 -31.40 -15.43 19.49
N ARG A 31 -30.54 -15.35 20.52
CA ARG A 31 -29.86 -14.14 20.97
C ARG A 31 -28.91 -13.62 19.88
N ARG A 32 -28.90 -12.30 19.65
CA ARG A 32 -27.87 -11.58 18.90
C ARG A 32 -26.51 -11.72 19.59
N PRO A 33 -25.40 -11.99 18.88
CA PRO A 33 -24.08 -11.99 19.50
C PRO A 33 -23.55 -10.55 19.63
N GLY A 34 -22.98 -10.24 20.79
CA GLY A 34 -22.30 -8.98 21.10
C GLY A 34 -20.86 -8.92 20.56
N PRO A 35 -20.16 -7.78 20.75
CA PRO A 35 -18.96 -7.43 20.01
C PRO A 35 -17.69 -8.04 20.63
N HIS A 36 -17.50 -9.37 20.60
CA HIS A 36 -16.25 -10.01 21.05
C HIS A 36 -15.84 -11.26 20.25
N ALA A 37 -16.21 -11.36 18.97
CA ALA A 37 -15.98 -12.55 18.14
C ALA A 37 -14.89 -12.40 17.05
N TRP A 38 -13.84 -11.60 17.28
CA TRP A 38 -12.68 -11.49 16.38
C TRP A 38 -11.37 -12.06 16.96
N ARG A 39 -11.34 -12.42 18.24
CA ARG A 39 -10.18 -13.08 18.88
C ARG A 39 -10.20 -14.59 18.56
N ARG A 40 -9.81 -14.99 17.35
CA ARG A 40 -9.27 -16.33 16.96
C ARG A 40 -9.33 -16.49 15.43
N ARG A 41 -8.55 -15.72 14.67
CA ARG A 41 -8.24 -16.09 13.28
C ARG A 41 -6.94 -15.52 12.69
N ILE A 42 -5.98 -15.15 13.55
CA ILE A 42 -4.57 -14.96 13.17
C ILE A 42 -3.71 -15.73 14.17
N ALA A 43 -3.73 -17.06 14.07
CA ALA A 43 -2.75 -17.98 14.67
C ALA A 43 -3.14 -19.42 14.29
N HIS A 44 -3.05 -19.81 13.02
CA HIS A 44 -2.95 -21.22 12.59
C HIS A 44 -2.50 -21.29 11.13
N CYS A 45 -1.23 -21.03 10.88
CA CYS A 45 -0.53 -21.56 9.70
C CYS A 45 0.98 -21.55 10.00
N LEU A 46 1.47 -22.68 10.51
CA LEU A 46 2.86 -23.17 10.61
C LEU A 46 3.03 -23.98 11.91
N LYS A 47 2.59 -25.24 11.86
CA LYS A 47 3.15 -26.29 12.71
C LYS A 47 3.89 -27.27 11.79
N PRO A 48 5.22 -27.41 11.89
CA PRO A 48 5.91 -28.53 11.26
C PRO A 48 5.54 -29.82 12.00
N ARG A 49 5.12 -30.85 11.26
CA ARG A 49 4.98 -32.21 11.77
C ARG A 49 6.39 -32.78 12.01
N LEU A 50 6.79 -32.90 13.27
CA LEU A 50 7.95 -33.69 13.69
C LEU A 50 7.53 -35.17 13.78
N GLY A 51 8.12 -36.00 12.92
CA GLY A 51 8.16 -37.47 13.05
C GLY A 51 9.52 -37.91 13.64
N PRO A 52 9.62 -39.12 14.22
CA PRO A 52 10.60 -39.42 15.26
C PRO A 52 12.01 -39.73 14.70
N ALA A 53 13.00 -39.42 15.54
CA ALA A 53 14.42 -39.60 15.30
C ALA A 53 14.85 -41.09 15.25
N ALA A 54 15.71 -41.43 14.30
CA ALA A 54 16.51 -42.65 14.29
C ALA A 54 18.00 -42.30 14.16
N LYS A 55 18.82 -42.94 15.00
CA LYS A 55 20.26 -42.71 15.19
C LYS A 55 21.13 -43.41 14.13
N ALA A 56 22.24 -42.74 13.82
CA ALA A 56 23.61 -43.22 13.58
C ALA A 56 23.92 -44.21 12.45
N ALA A 57 24.85 -43.81 11.57
CA ALA A 57 26.06 -44.56 11.21
C ALA A 57 26.97 -43.72 10.30
N SER A 58 28.26 -43.60 10.64
CA SER A 58 29.32 -43.07 9.76
C SER A 58 29.79 -44.15 8.79
N PRO A 59 30.30 -43.79 7.58
CA PRO A 59 31.17 -44.67 6.81
C PRO A 59 32.60 -44.08 6.60
N PRO A 60 33.56 -44.89 6.10
CA PRO A 60 34.97 -44.82 6.48
C PRO A 60 35.91 -44.12 5.47
N VAL A 61 37.18 -44.04 5.87
CA VAL A 61 38.35 -43.44 5.21
C VAL A 61 39.14 -44.47 4.36
N HIS A 62 39.87 -43.95 3.36
CA HIS A 62 40.93 -44.51 2.47
C HIS A 62 40.48 -44.86 1.03
N GLY A 63 41.14 -44.44 -0.05
CA GLY A 63 42.34 -43.62 -0.25
C GLY A 63 42.72 -43.51 -1.75
N GLN A 64 43.74 -42.67 -2.01
CA GLN A 64 44.58 -42.52 -3.22
C GLN A 64 44.19 -41.51 -4.33
N SER A 65 45.12 -40.56 -4.51
CA SER A 65 45.30 -39.41 -5.44
C SER A 65 45.71 -39.86 -6.88
N PRO A 66 46.08 -39.00 -7.89
CA PRO A 66 46.42 -37.57 -7.79
C PRO A 66 46.11 -36.59 -8.96
N SER A 67 46.33 -35.30 -8.61
CA SER A 67 46.98 -34.21 -9.37
C SER A 67 46.23 -33.47 -10.50
N ARG A 68 46.05 -32.15 -10.30
CA ARG A 68 46.89 -31.14 -10.95
C ARG A 68 46.85 -29.79 -10.21
N GLU A 69 48.04 -29.20 -10.11
CA GLU A 69 48.43 -28.00 -9.37
C GLU A 69 47.83 -26.71 -9.92
N PHE A 70 47.56 -25.74 -9.03
CA PHE A 70 47.79 -24.32 -9.28
C PHE A 70 47.97 -23.61 -7.95
N THR A 71 49.22 -23.25 -7.62
CA THR A 71 49.55 -22.43 -6.43
C THR A 71 49.86 -21.00 -6.86
N ARG A 72 48.94 -20.10 -6.51
CA ARG A 72 49.08 -18.78 -5.89
C ARG A 72 50.49 -18.12 -5.82
N ALA A 73 50.55 -16.82 -6.14
CA ALA A 73 51.14 -15.77 -5.29
C ALA A 73 50.81 -14.34 -5.79
N GLN A 74 50.40 -13.48 -4.86
CA GLN A 74 50.40 -12.00 -4.96
C GLN A 74 51.68 -11.44 -4.26
N PRO A 75 51.77 -10.14 -3.91
CA PRO A 75 51.97 -8.91 -4.70
C PRO A 75 53.27 -8.18 -4.24
N HIS A 76 53.66 -7.04 -4.85
CA HIS A 76 54.49 -6.00 -4.19
C HIS A 76 54.50 -4.67 -4.97
N ASP A 77 54.88 -3.62 -4.23
CA ASP A 77 54.56 -2.19 -4.32
C ASP A 77 55.33 -1.31 -5.33
N SER A 78 54.85 -0.05 -5.47
CA SER A 78 55.59 1.23 -5.55
C SER A 78 55.54 2.05 -6.86
N VAL A 79 55.46 3.38 -6.67
CA VAL A 79 55.14 4.53 -7.56
C VAL A 79 56.41 5.42 -7.74
N PRO A 80 56.51 6.56 -8.50
CA PRO A 80 56.01 7.08 -9.80
C PRO A 80 57.14 7.52 -10.79
N GLY A 81 56.82 7.90 -12.04
CA GLY A 81 57.74 8.64 -12.93
C GLY A 81 57.10 9.20 -14.22
N ARG A 82 57.52 10.40 -14.64
CA ARG A 82 56.87 11.33 -15.59
C ARG A 82 57.15 11.09 -17.11
N THR A 83 56.25 11.69 -17.91
CA THR A 83 56.39 12.42 -19.21
C THR A 83 56.73 11.74 -20.55
N GLU A 84 55.84 12.06 -21.51
CA GLU A 84 56.05 12.47 -22.92
C GLU A 84 55.60 11.57 -24.09
N THR A 85 54.61 12.14 -24.81
CA THR A 85 54.36 12.17 -26.26
C THR A 85 54.16 10.87 -27.06
N MET A 86 52.98 10.72 -27.66
CA MET A 86 52.88 10.48 -29.12
C MET A 86 51.59 11.10 -29.70
N THR A 87 51.83 12.00 -30.65
CA THR A 87 50.89 12.63 -31.59
C THR A 87 50.10 11.59 -32.38
N SER A 88 48.76 11.70 -32.39
CA SER A 88 47.89 11.03 -33.35
C SER A 88 47.41 12.06 -34.37
N HIS A 89 47.89 11.91 -35.61
CA HIS A 89 47.51 12.72 -36.77
C HIS A 89 46.08 12.38 -37.22
N GLN A 90 45.17 13.36 -37.16
CA GLN A 90 43.89 13.34 -37.87
C GLN A 90 44.10 13.51 -39.39
N PRO A 91 43.42 12.73 -40.25
CA PRO A 91 43.33 13.05 -41.66
C PRO A 91 42.25 14.12 -41.90
N ARG A 92 42.66 15.23 -42.52
CA ARG A 92 41.77 16.28 -43.06
C ARG A 92 41.00 15.75 -44.27
N ALA A 93 39.69 15.57 -44.13
CA ALA A 93 38.80 15.41 -45.28
C ALA A 93 38.49 16.79 -45.89
N ARG A 94 38.73 16.92 -47.20
CA ARG A 94 38.45 18.12 -48.01
C ARG A 94 36.94 18.19 -48.29
N TYR A 95 36.30 19.31 -47.95
CA TYR A 95 34.94 19.60 -48.39
C TYR A 95 34.96 20.03 -49.86
N SER A 96 34.34 19.24 -50.74
CA SER A 96 33.96 19.69 -52.09
C SER A 96 32.65 20.47 -51.98
N HIS A 97 32.69 21.73 -52.39
CA HIS A 97 31.51 22.53 -52.70
C HIS A 97 30.75 21.93 -53.90
N HIS A 98 29.42 22.11 -53.90
CA HIS A 98 28.42 21.73 -54.91
C HIS A 98 27.75 20.35 -54.81
N ALA A 99 26.78 20.26 -53.90
CA ALA A 99 25.58 19.48 -54.16
C ALA A 99 24.38 20.44 -54.12
N GLU A 100 23.71 20.61 -55.27
CA GLU A 100 22.45 21.35 -55.37
C GLU A 100 21.40 20.72 -54.45
N LEU A 101 20.76 21.56 -53.63
CA LEU A 101 19.61 21.20 -52.81
C LEU A 101 18.45 20.85 -53.74
N LEU A 102 18.19 19.55 -53.91
CA LEU A 102 16.91 19.07 -54.43
C LEU A 102 15.80 19.55 -53.49
N GLY A 103 14.81 20.22 -54.07
CA GLY A 103 13.77 20.99 -53.38
C GLY A 103 13.12 20.24 -52.21
N ALA A 104 12.93 20.96 -51.11
CA ALA A 104 12.18 20.47 -49.96
C ALA A 104 10.77 20.06 -50.43
N PRO A 105 10.32 18.83 -50.14
CA PRO A 105 8.92 18.49 -50.39
C PRO A 105 8.07 19.37 -49.48
N GLU A 106 7.03 19.97 -50.07
CA GLU A 106 6.05 20.83 -49.42
C GLU A 106 5.65 20.29 -48.06
N SER A 107 5.60 21.21 -47.10
CA SER A 107 5.16 21.02 -45.72
C SER A 107 3.86 20.22 -45.67
N ARG A 108 3.97 18.90 -45.52
CA ARG A 108 2.87 18.06 -45.08
C ARG A 108 2.53 18.52 -43.68
N HIS A 109 1.39 19.18 -43.56
CA HIS A 109 0.79 19.62 -42.32
C HIS A 109 0.63 18.39 -41.40
N LEU A 110 1.63 18.14 -40.55
CA LEU A 110 1.56 17.17 -39.48
C LEU A 110 0.55 17.70 -38.47
N MET A 111 -0.72 17.33 -38.66
CA MET A 111 -1.71 17.48 -37.59
C MET A 111 -1.18 16.67 -36.41
N PRO A 112 -1.01 17.25 -35.21
CA PRO A 112 -0.70 16.45 -34.03
C PRO A 112 -1.89 15.53 -33.81
N MET A 113 -1.68 14.21 -33.98
CA MET A 113 -2.64 13.26 -33.44
C MET A 113 -2.60 13.44 -31.93
N SER A 114 -3.65 14.06 -31.39
CA SER A 114 -3.94 13.96 -29.97
C SER A 114 -4.12 12.48 -29.70
N ALA A 115 -3.09 11.81 -29.17
CA ALA A 115 -3.21 10.43 -28.77
C ALA A 115 -4.39 10.37 -27.80
N ILE A 116 -5.43 9.62 -28.16
CA ILE A 116 -6.56 9.36 -27.27
C ILE A 116 -5.97 8.48 -26.17
N VAL A 117 -5.55 9.11 -25.06
CA VAL A 117 -5.13 8.38 -23.86
C VAL A 117 -6.42 7.82 -23.26
N PRO A 118 -6.60 6.48 -23.21
CA PRO A 118 -7.80 5.89 -22.63
C PRO A 118 -7.94 6.35 -21.18
N ARG A 119 -9.15 6.75 -20.80
CA ARG A 119 -9.49 7.07 -19.41
C ARG A 119 -10.31 5.93 -18.83
N TYR A 120 -10.05 5.59 -17.58
CA TYR A 120 -10.65 4.44 -16.92
C TYR A 120 -11.51 4.87 -15.73
N THR A 121 -12.53 4.09 -15.41
CA THR A 121 -13.22 4.17 -14.12
C THR A 121 -12.74 3.08 -13.17
N ALA A 122 -13.00 3.26 -11.88
CA ALA A 122 -12.77 2.27 -10.85
C ALA A 122 -13.53 0.96 -11.16
N GLU A 123 -14.75 1.06 -11.71
CA GLU A 123 -15.53 -0.12 -12.10
C GLU A 123 -14.88 -0.89 -13.27
N GLU A 124 -14.33 -0.18 -14.25
CA GLU A 124 -13.66 -0.79 -15.40
C GLU A 124 -12.39 -1.54 -14.99
N ILE A 125 -11.53 -0.93 -14.17
CA ILE A 125 -10.28 -1.59 -13.73
C ILE A 125 -10.54 -2.83 -12.86
N ARG A 126 -11.67 -2.89 -12.14
CA ARG A 126 -12.05 -4.07 -11.35
C ARG A 126 -12.37 -5.30 -12.20
N ARG A 127 -12.62 -5.12 -13.50
CA ARG A 127 -12.86 -6.21 -14.45
C ARG A 127 -11.57 -6.73 -15.06
N PHE A 128 -10.42 -6.13 -14.73
CA PHE A 128 -9.11 -6.58 -15.22
C PHE A 128 -8.73 -7.92 -14.57
N PRO A 129 -7.88 -8.71 -15.25
CA PRO A 129 -7.43 -9.99 -14.70
C PRO A 129 -6.63 -9.79 -13.41
N ASP A 130 -6.71 -10.77 -12.50
CA ASP A 130 -5.84 -10.83 -11.32
C ASP A 130 -4.49 -11.48 -11.71
N ASP A 131 -3.63 -10.71 -12.37
CA ASP A 131 -2.34 -11.13 -12.92
C ASP A 131 -1.13 -10.70 -12.06
N ARG A 132 -1.33 -10.63 -10.74
CA ARG A 132 -0.32 -10.27 -9.72
C ARG A 132 0.26 -8.86 -9.87
N VAL A 133 -0.45 -7.96 -10.56
CA VAL A 133 -0.18 -6.52 -10.54
C VAL A 133 -1.34 -5.80 -9.86
N ARG A 134 -1.05 -4.62 -9.32
CA ARG A 134 -2.04 -3.72 -8.72
C ARG A 134 -2.47 -2.74 -9.81
N TYR A 135 -3.77 -2.73 -10.10
CA TYR A 135 -4.40 -1.72 -10.93
C TYR A 135 -4.99 -0.64 -10.04
N GLU A 136 -4.61 0.61 -10.31
CA GLU A 136 -5.14 1.79 -9.65
C GLU A 136 -5.54 2.79 -10.74
N VAL A 137 -6.50 3.66 -10.42
CA VAL A 137 -6.91 4.73 -11.32
C VAL A 137 -6.90 6.05 -10.55
N ILE A 138 -6.36 7.09 -11.17
CA ILE A 138 -6.32 8.44 -10.60
C ILE A 138 -6.75 9.42 -11.69
N ARG A 139 -7.94 10.02 -11.54
CA ARG A 139 -8.53 10.97 -12.50
C ARG A 139 -8.60 10.41 -13.92
N GLY A 140 -8.96 9.14 -14.01
CA GLY A 140 -9.03 8.38 -15.25
C GLY A 140 -7.70 7.82 -15.75
N ASP A 141 -6.55 8.20 -15.19
CA ASP A 141 -5.27 7.65 -15.62
C ASP A 141 -5.02 6.30 -14.95
N LEU A 142 -4.64 5.28 -15.73
CA LEU A 142 -4.35 3.94 -15.24
C LEU A 142 -2.91 3.82 -14.72
N PHE A 143 -2.78 3.29 -13.51
CA PHE A 143 -1.51 2.94 -12.87
C PHE A 143 -1.44 1.43 -12.71
N VAL A 144 -0.31 0.87 -13.13
CA VAL A 144 -0.04 -0.56 -13.03
C VAL A 144 1.25 -0.73 -12.26
N THR A 145 1.14 -1.25 -11.04
CA THR A 145 2.26 -1.43 -10.13
C THR A 145 2.52 -2.93 -9.93
N PRO A 146 3.76 -3.43 -10.13
CA PRO A 146 4.07 -4.83 -9.91
C PRO A 146 3.96 -5.21 -8.43
N ALA A 147 3.85 -6.51 -8.15
CA ALA A 147 3.84 -7.00 -6.79
C ALA A 147 5.09 -6.54 -6.00
N PRO A 148 4.92 -6.08 -4.75
CA PRO A 148 6.02 -5.60 -3.91
C PRO A 148 6.97 -6.73 -3.47
N GLY A 149 8.23 -6.37 -3.20
CA GLY A 149 9.26 -7.28 -2.69
C GLY A 149 9.19 -7.54 -1.18
N THR A 150 10.09 -8.38 -0.67
CA THR A 150 10.11 -8.82 0.73
C THR A 150 10.30 -7.67 1.74
N ALA A 151 11.22 -6.74 1.49
CA ALA A 151 11.47 -5.61 2.39
C ALA A 151 10.23 -4.71 2.52
N HIS A 152 9.55 -4.45 1.40
CA HIS A 152 8.28 -3.74 1.36
C HIS A 152 7.23 -4.43 2.23
N GLN A 153 7.02 -5.73 2.06
CA GLN A 153 6.04 -6.50 2.83
C GLN A 153 6.35 -6.51 4.33
N ARG A 154 7.63 -6.60 4.72
CA ARG A 154 8.03 -6.50 6.13
C ARG A 154 7.73 -5.12 6.71
N ALA A 155 7.96 -4.05 5.94
CA ALA A 155 7.65 -2.69 6.37
C ALA A 155 6.14 -2.47 6.53
N VAL A 156 5.33 -2.99 5.59
CA VAL A 156 3.85 -3.01 5.72
C VAL A 156 3.44 -3.68 7.03
N LEU A 157 3.93 -4.89 7.29
CA LEU A 157 3.58 -5.65 8.49
C LEU A 157 4.01 -4.96 9.78
N GLU A 158 5.21 -4.40 9.84
CA GLU A 158 5.72 -3.71 11.04
C GLU A 158 4.93 -2.42 11.31
N LEU A 159 4.65 -1.61 10.30
CA LEU A 159 3.88 -0.36 10.44
C LEU A 159 2.42 -0.66 10.79
N ALA A 160 1.75 -1.52 10.02
CA ALA A 160 0.37 -1.89 10.28
C ALA A 160 0.21 -2.53 11.67
N GLY A 161 1.16 -3.37 12.09
CA GLY A 161 1.13 -3.98 13.43
C GLY A 161 1.24 -2.95 14.57
N ARG A 162 2.14 -1.97 14.45
CA ARG A 162 2.27 -0.89 15.45
C ARG A 162 1.02 -0.02 15.50
N LEU A 163 0.51 0.38 14.34
CA LEU A 163 -0.71 1.18 14.22
C LEU A 163 -1.91 0.43 14.79
N GLN A 164 -2.13 -0.82 14.37
CA GLN A 164 -3.24 -1.64 14.84
C GLN A 164 -3.20 -1.83 16.36
N GLY A 165 -2.04 -2.16 16.93
CA GLY A 165 -1.90 -2.33 18.38
C GLY A 165 -2.23 -1.06 19.15
N TYR A 166 -1.82 0.10 18.64
CA TYR A 166 -2.14 1.40 19.23
C TYR A 166 -3.65 1.72 19.10
N LEU A 167 -4.23 1.55 17.92
CA LEU A 167 -5.64 1.83 17.64
C LEU A 167 -6.58 0.94 18.46
N GLU A 168 -6.25 -0.35 18.61
CA GLU A 168 -7.00 -1.30 19.45
C GLU A 168 -6.91 -0.93 20.93
N THR A 169 -5.71 -0.59 21.42
CA THR A 169 -5.48 -0.23 22.83
C THR A 169 -6.33 0.97 23.23
N HIS A 170 -6.49 1.94 22.33
CA HIS A 170 -7.26 3.15 22.59
C HIS A 170 -8.72 3.07 22.10
N SER A 171 -9.11 1.98 21.42
CA SER A 171 -10.46 1.77 20.86
C SER A 171 -10.92 2.93 19.97
N ILE A 172 -10.05 3.38 19.06
CA ILE A 172 -10.29 4.55 18.20
C ILE A 172 -10.37 4.23 16.71
N GLY A 173 -10.05 3.01 16.27
CA GLY A 173 -10.07 2.65 14.86
C GLY A 173 -9.35 1.34 14.52
N GLU A 174 -9.00 1.19 13.25
CA GLU A 174 -8.27 0.05 12.70
C GLU A 174 -7.30 0.45 11.58
N ALA A 175 -6.23 -0.31 11.43
CA ALA A 175 -5.26 -0.19 10.34
C ALA A 175 -5.38 -1.40 9.40
N LEU A 176 -5.52 -1.13 8.10
CA LEU A 176 -5.68 -2.16 7.07
C LEU A 176 -4.51 -2.10 6.08
N PRO A 177 -3.77 -3.21 5.87
CA PRO A 177 -2.73 -3.28 4.85
C PRO A 177 -3.32 -3.58 3.47
N ALA A 178 -2.58 -3.26 2.41
CA ALA A 178 -2.87 -3.71 1.05
C ALA A 178 -2.86 -5.26 0.94
N PRO A 179 -3.64 -5.86 0.02
CA PRO A 179 -4.57 -5.19 -0.90
C PRO A 179 -5.87 -4.79 -0.20
N PHE A 180 -6.23 -3.51 -0.30
CA PHE A 180 -7.52 -2.98 0.13
C PHE A 180 -7.80 -1.69 -0.65
N GLU A 181 -8.97 -1.60 -1.29
CA GLU A 181 -9.30 -0.47 -2.17
C GLU A 181 -9.79 0.74 -1.36
N VAL A 182 -9.34 1.92 -1.75
CA VAL A 182 -9.89 3.20 -1.33
C VAL A 182 -10.41 3.91 -2.57
N GLU A 183 -11.73 4.09 -2.65
CA GLU A 183 -12.42 4.76 -3.74
C GLU A 183 -12.81 6.18 -3.31
N PHE A 184 -12.22 7.19 -3.97
CA PHE A 184 -12.51 8.60 -3.72
C PHE A 184 -13.62 9.10 -4.65
N THR A 185 -13.52 8.77 -5.93
CA THR A 185 -14.47 9.10 -7.00
C THR A 185 -14.59 7.92 -7.97
N GLU A 186 -15.55 7.99 -8.89
CA GLU A 186 -15.74 6.98 -9.93
C GLU A 186 -14.47 6.75 -10.78
N ASP A 187 -13.64 7.78 -10.96
CA ASP A 187 -12.41 7.75 -11.75
C ASP A 187 -11.13 7.83 -10.89
N SER A 188 -11.24 7.68 -9.57
CA SER A 188 -10.10 7.69 -8.65
C SER A 188 -10.25 6.64 -7.54
N ALA A 189 -9.60 5.49 -7.74
CA ALA A 189 -9.53 4.40 -6.78
C ALA A 189 -8.11 3.83 -6.73
N VAL A 190 -7.59 3.67 -5.51
CA VAL A 190 -6.21 3.26 -5.24
C VAL A 190 -6.18 2.11 -4.24
N GLN A 191 -5.02 1.47 -4.08
CA GLN A 191 -4.77 0.51 -3.01
C GLN A 191 -3.49 0.93 -2.28
N PRO A 192 -3.58 1.81 -1.27
CA PRO A 192 -2.41 2.24 -0.51
C PRO A 192 -1.85 1.08 0.32
N ASP A 193 -0.55 1.12 0.62
CA ASP A 193 0.10 0.02 1.35
C ASP A 193 -0.42 -0.19 2.76
N VAL A 194 -0.72 0.90 3.49
CA VAL A 194 -1.46 0.86 4.76
C VAL A 194 -2.40 2.05 4.82
N ILE A 195 -3.62 1.81 5.29
CA ILE A 195 -4.57 2.86 5.64
C ILE A 195 -4.94 2.76 7.12
N VAL A 196 -5.30 3.90 7.71
CA VAL A 196 -5.96 3.94 9.03
C VAL A 196 -7.33 4.54 8.90
N LEU A 197 -8.31 3.87 9.50
CA LEU A 197 -9.65 4.36 9.68
C LEU A 197 -9.89 4.62 11.16
N LEU A 198 -10.51 5.75 11.48
CA LEU A 198 -11.04 5.99 12.83
C LEU A 198 -12.47 5.47 12.93
N GLU A 199 -12.95 5.18 14.15
CA GLU A 199 -14.29 4.64 14.44
C GLU A 199 -15.41 5.42 13.71
N SER A 200 -15.29 6.75 13.66
CA SER A 200 -16.25 7.63 12.98
C SER A 200 -16.38 7.36 11.46
N GLN A 201 -15.38 6.73 10.85
CA GLN A 201 -15.28 6.47 9.42
C GLN A 201 -15.82 5.09 9.02
N HIS A 202 -16.14 4.20 9.97
CA HIS A 202 -16.59 2.82 9.69
C HIS A 202 -17.86 2.73 8.84
N ARG A 203 -18.71 3.77 8.84
CA ARG A 203 -19.90 3.82 7.97
C ARG A 203 -19.57 3.84 6.48
N ARG A 204 -18.33 4.20 6.12
CA ARG A 204 -17.83 4.24 4.74
C ARG A 204 -17.05 2.97 4.38
N LEU A 205 -16.83 2.08 5.33
CA LEU A 205 -16.11 0.82 5.17
C LEU A 205 -17.07 -0.29 4.73
N THR A 206 -16.66 -1.04 3.72
CA THR A 206 -17.32 -2.28 3.28
C THR A 206 -16.36 -3.45 3.39
N ALA A 207 -16.83 -4.66 3.08
CA ALA A 207 -15.96 -5.84 3.03
C ALA A 207 -14.85 -5.75 1.96
N GLU A 208 -15.03 -4.90 0.95
CA GLU A 208 -14.15 -4.84 -0.22
C GLU A 208 -13.32 -3.55 -0.30
N ARG A 209 -13.86 -2.45 0.25
CA ARG A 209 -13.27 -1.11 0.08
C ARG A 209 -13.72 -0.10 1.12
N LEU A 210 -12.98 1.00 1.18
CA LEU A 210 -13.38 2.24 1.84
C LEU A 210 -13.83 3.28 0.80
N TYR A 211 -14.93 3.97 1.08
CA TYR A 211 -15.34 5.16 0.33
C TYR A 211 -14.82 6.46 0.99
N GLY A 212 -14.16 7.31 0.20
CA GLY A 212 -13.59 8.59 0.62
C GLY A 212 -12.32 8.48 1.48
N PRO A 213 -11.85 9.60 2.05
CA PRO A 213 -10.52 9.67 2.66
C PRO A 213 -10.40 8.84 3.95
N PRO A 214 -9.33 8.03 4.10
CA PRO A 214 -8.86 7.50 5.37
C PRO A 214 -8.35 8.61 6.31
N ALA A 215 -8.14 8.29 7.58
CA ALA A 215 -7.51 9.21 8.54
C ALA A 215 -5.99 9.31 8.36
N LEU A 216 -5.35 8.25 7.87
CA LEU A 216 -3.94 8.23 7.49
C LEU A 216 -3.76 7.30 6.29
N VAL A 217 -2.95 7.73 5.33
CA VAL A 217 -2.48 6.90 4.21
C VAL A 217 -0.97 6.75 4.30
N ILE A 218 -0.46 5.54 4.09
CA ILE A 218 0.97 5.25 4.07
C ILE A 218 1.31 4.53 2.77
N GLU A 219 2.28 5.06 2.05
CA GLU A 219 2.89 4.42 0.88
C GLU A 219 4.35 4.08 1.19
N ILE A 220 4.75 2.86 0.87
CA ILE A 220 6.10 2.37 1.11
C ILE A 220 6.83 2.34 -0.24
N VAL A 221 7.98 2.98 -0.30
CA VAL A 221 8.71 3.17 -1.55
C VAL A 221 10.16 2.67 -1.44
N SER A 222 10.66 2.18 -2.57
CA SER A 222 12.08 1.97 -2.86
C SER A 222 12.52 2.91 -3.99
N TYR A 223 13.82 2.96 -4.28
CA TYR A 223 14.42 3.86 -5.27
C TYR A 223 13.81 3.75 -6.68
N SER A 224 13.26 2.59 -7.01
CA SER A 224 12.59 2.30 -8.28
C SER A 224 11.17 2.85 -8.41
N SER A 225 10.60 3.46 -7.37
CA SER A 225 9.26 4.07 -7.44
C SER A 225 9.26 5.28 -8.37
N LYS A 226 8.31 5.33 -9.31
CA LYS A 226 8.24 6.43 -10.29
C LYS A 226 7.88 7.72 -9.54
N ARG A 227 8.76 8.74 -9.60
CA ARG A 227 8.50 10.08 -9.02
C ARG A 227 7.14 10.64 -9.43
N THR A 228 6.70 10.41 -10.66
CA THR A 228 5.41 10.87 -11.18
C THR A 228 4.23 10.25 -10.42
N ASP A 229 4.27 8.95 -10.14
CA ASP A 229 3.23 8.24 -9.38
C ASP A 229 3.12 8.81 -7.96
N ARG A 230 4.25 9.01 -7.28
CA ARG A 230 4.29 9.66 -5.95
C ARG A 230 3.65 11.05 -5.97
N LEU A 231 3.91 11.86 -7.01
CA LEU A 231 3.33 13.20 -7.13
C LEU A 231 1.82 13.15 -7.37
N GLN A 232 1.33 12.24 -8.21
CA GLN A 232 -0.09 12.10 -8.52
C GLN A 232 -0.87 11.56 -7.31
N LYS A 233 -0.36 10.53 -6.63
CA LYS A 233 -0.96 9.99 -5.40
C LYS A 233 -0.97 11.00 -4.27
N ARG A 234 0.14 11.70 -4.02
CA ARG A 234 0.19 12.79 -3.03
C ARG A 234 -0.88 13.84 -3.33
N ARG A 235 -0.97 14.28 -4.58
CA ARG A 235 -1.95 15.27 -5.00
C ARG A 235 -3.38 14.77 -4.79
N LEU A 236 -3.67 13.53 -5.18
CA LEU A 236 -4.96 12.88 -4.93
C LEU A 236 -5.29 12.91 -3.44
N TYR A 237 -4.43 12.35 -2.60
CA TYR A 237 -4.71 12.21 -1.17
C TYR A 237 -4.95 13.57 -0.48
N LEU A 238 -4.10 14.56 -0.76
CA LEU A 238 -4.25 15.89 -0.15
C LEU A 238 -5.48 16.65 -0.68
N GLU A 239 -5.79 16.56 -1.98
CA GLU A 239 -6.98 17.23 -2.56
C GLU A 239 -8.29 16.55 -2.14
N GLU A 240 -8.29 15.23 -1.92
CA GLU A 240 -9.44 14.46 -1.44
C GLU A 240 -9.60 14.50 0.10
N GLY A 241 -8.77 15.28 0.80
CA GLY A 241 -8.92 15.56 2.22
C GLY A 241 -8.38 14.48 3.16
N VAL A 242 -7.39 13.70 2.74
CA VAL A 242 -6.61 12.83 3.64
C VAL A 242 -5.83 13.73 4.63
N PRO A 243 -6.06 13.63 5.96
CA PRO A 243 -5.46 14.56 6.93
C PRO A 243 -3.96 14.42 7.07
N GLU A 244 -3.43 13.21 6.91
CA GLU A 244 -2.00 12.93 6.98
C GLU A 244 -1.62 11.82 6.01
N TYR A 245 -0.53 12.02 5.27
CA TYR A 245 -0.01 11.09 4.27
C TYR A 245 1.49 10.87 4.50
N TRP A 246 1.90 9.61 4.62
CA TRP A 246 3.29 9.21 4.83
C TRP A 246 3.87 8.50 3.63
N VAL A 247 5.07 8.92 3.22
CA VAL A 247 5.91 8.16 2.29
C VAL A 247 7.09 7.60 3.05
N VAL A 248 7.14 6.28 3.17
CA VAL A 248 8.21 5.56 3.87
C VAL A 248 9.25 5.12 2.86
N ASP A 249 10.41 5.78 2.88
CA ASP A 249 11.52 5.44 2.00
C ASP A 249 12.43 4.40 2.68
N LEU A 250 12.41 3.16 2.18
CA LEU A 250 13.16 2.05 2.79
C LEU A 250 14.67 2.16 2.61
N GLU A 251 15.11 2.83 1.55
CA GLU A 251 16.54 2.98 1.22
C GLU A 251 17.14 4.18 1.93
N ALA A 252 16.45 5.32 1.86
CA ALA A 252 16.86 6.53 2.56
C ALA A 252 16.56 6.47 4.08
N ARG A 253 15.74 5.51 4.51
CA ARG A 253 15.39 5.24 5.92
C ARG A 253 14.82 6.46 6.63
N HIS A 254 13.84 7.08 5.99
CA HIS A 254 13.09 8.20 6.55
C HIS A 254 11.62 8.10 6.17
N VAL A 255 10.80 8.93 6.84
CA VAL A 255 9.40 9.13 6.48
C VAL A 255 9.21 10.57 6.05
N GLU A 256 8.65 10.78 4.86
CA GLU A 256 8.14 12.07 4.43
C GLU A 256 6.67 12.17 4.87
N ARG A 257 6.38 13.11 5.74
CA ARG A 257 5.02 13.41 6.20
C ARG A 257 4.46 14.61 5.43
N TRP A 258 3.23 14.45 4.96
CA TRP A 258 2.45 15.46 4.25
C TRP A 258 1.11 15.67 4.93
N ARG A 259 0.67 16.92 4.99
CA ARG A 259 -0.63 17.37 5.47
C ARG A 259 -1.25 18.35 4.48
N PRO A 260 -2.57 18.57 4.51
CA PRO A 260 -3.22 19.57 3.69
C PRO A 260 -2.59 20.96 3.87
N GLY A 261 -2.20 21.59 2.76
CA GLY A 261 -1.57 22.91 2.74
C GLY A 261 -0.04 22.91 2.80
N ASP A 262 0.62 21.77 2.97
CA ASP A 262 2.08 21.69 2.98
C ASP A 262 2.68 22.02 1.60
N GLU A 263 3.64 22.96 1.56
CA GLU A 263 4.46 23.22 0.37
C GLU A 263 5.63 22.23 0.22
N ALA A 264 6.09 21.66 1.34
CA ALA A 264 7.18 20.70 1.44
C ALA A 264 6.88 19.65 2.51
N SER A 265 7.41 18.44 2.32
CA SER A 265 7.28 17.37 3.32
C SER A 265 8.07 17.69 4.57
N ASP A 266 7.54 17.29 5.72
CA ASP A 266 8.32 17.10 6.93
C ASP A 266 9.07 15.75 6.86
N VAL A 267 10.41 15.80 6.87
CA VAL A 267 11.26 14.61 6.72
C VAL A 267 11.74 14.12 8.09
N VAL A 268 11.19 13.00 8.53
CA VAL A 268 11.42 12.43 9.87
C VAL A 268 12.36 11.23 9.79
N ARG A 269 13.40 11.22 10.65
CA ARG A 269 14.45 10.17 10.65
C ARG A 269 14.58 9.40 11.96
N ASP A 270 14.26 10.04 13.08
CA ASP A 270 14.50 9.48 14.40
C ASP A 270 13.20 8.97 15.01
N GLU A 271 12.29 9.89 15.33
CA GLU A 271 11.06 9.59 16.04
C GLU A 271 9.85 10.15 15.28
N LEU A 272 8.99 9.25 14.78
CA LEU A 272 7.74 9.62 14.13
C LEU A 272 6.61 9.63 15.15
N VAL A 273 6.05 10.83 15.35
CA VAL A 273 4.95 11.06 16.29
C VAL A 273 3.66 11.33 15.51
N TRP A 274 2.60 10.59 15.84
CA TRP A 274 1.29 10.71 15.22
C TRP A 274 0.18 10.94 16.25
N HIS A 275 -0.73 11.87 15.93
CA HIS A 275 -1.85 12.26 16.77
C HIS A 275 -3.18 12.11 16.00
N PRO A 276 -3.92 11.00 16.18
CA PRO A 276 -5.20 10.79 15.49
C PRO A 276 -6.30 11.72 16.00
N ASP A 277 -6.27 12.04 17.30
CA ASP A 277 -7.23 12.93 17.94
C ASP A 277 -6.62 13.55 19.20
N ALA A 278 -7.23 14.64 19.69
CA ALA A 278 -6.70 15.39 20.82
C ALA A 278 -6.84 14.69 22.19
N ARG A 279 -7.63 13.62 22.28
CA ARG A 279 -7.95 12.94 23.55
C ARG A 279 -7.10 11.70 23.79
N THR A 280 -6.37 11.23 22.78
CA THR A 280 -5.50 10.06 22.88
C THR A 280 -4.03 10.47 22.96
N PRO A 281 -3.21 9.77 23.77
CA PRO A 281 -1.76 9.98 23.74
C PRO A 281 -1.21 9.73 22.33
N PRO A 282 -0.17 10.45 21.89
CA PRO A 282 0.43 10.19 20.59
C PRO A 282 0.93 8.76 20.46
N LEU A 283 0.86 8.24 19.23
CA LEU A 283 1.68 7.11 18.84
C LEU A 283 3.09 7.62 18.50
N THR A 284 4.09 7.02 19.13
CA THR A 284 5.50 7.28 18.87
C THR A 284 6.16 6.05 18.25
N ILE A 285 6.84 6.24 17.11
CA ILE A 285 7.54 5.18 16.36
C ILE A 285 9.02 5.53 16.26
N ASP A 286 9.87 4.72 16.89
CA ASP A 286 11.32 4.71 16.67
C ASP A 286 11.63 4.18 15.26
N LEU A 287 12.04 5.09 14.37
CA LEU A 287 12.33 4.79 12.97
C LEU A 287 13.61 3.97 12.79
N PRO A 288 14.75 4.27 13.46
CA PRO A 288 15.93 3.41 13.42
C PRO A 288 15.63 1.95 13.78
N GLN A 289 14.83 1.72 14.81
CA GLN A 289 14.41 0.38 15.22
C GLN A 289 13.49 -0.27 14.19
N LEU A 290 12.54 0.50 13.63
CA LEU A 290 11.63 0.03 12.59
C LEU A 290 12.42 -0.45 11.36
N PHE A 291 13.31 0.38 10.81
CA PHE A 291 14.11 0.01 9.64
C PHE A 291 15.06 -1.16 9.93
N THR A 292 15.60 -1.25 11.15
CA THR A 292 16.39 -2.41 11.58
C THR A 292 15.58 -3.70 11.49
N ARG A 293 14.30 -3.69 11.86
CA ARG A 293 13.42 -4.88 11.76
C ARG A 293 13.07 -5.23 10.33
N VAL A 294 12.87 -4.24 9.46
CA VAL A 294 12.57 -4.45 8.04
C VAL A 294 13.68 -5.22 7.33
N TRP A 295 14.94 -4.90 7.65
CA TRP A 295 16.14 -5.44 7.00
C TRP A 295 16.76 -6.66 7.71
N ARG A 296 16.12 -7.24 8.73
CA ARG A 296 16.53 -8.52 9.35
C ARG A 296 16.25 -9.71 8.45
#